data_AF-A0A9D1WU31-F1
#
_entry.id   AF-A0A9D1WU31-F1
#
_cell.length_a   1.000
_cell.length_b   1.000
_cell.length_c   1.000
_cell.angle_alpha   90.00
_cell.angle_beta   90.00
_cell.angle_gamma   90.00
#
_symmetry.space_group_name_H-M   'P 1'
#
loop_
_entity.id
_entity.type
_entity.pdbx_description
1 polymer ?
#
loop_
_entity_poly.entity_id
_entity_poly.type
_entity_poly.pdbx_seq_one_letter_code
_entity_poly.pdbx_strand_id
1 'polypeptide(L)'
;MMCSNDWKTIEKDGLPPVGSCLIVTIKNHGYGGRRELRYPVHYLEKNYAPGYAFYMNGTDILLPEYSEVVAWMDIPMPYDGE
;
A
#
# COMPACT_ATOMS: atom_id res chain seq x y z
N MET A 1 1.09 -8.65 24.01
CA MET A 1 0.87 -7.45 23.18
C MET A 1 0.03 -7.89 22.00
N MET A 2 -1.27 -7.58 22.00
CA MET A 2 -2.12 -7.91 20.85
C MET A 2 -1.71 -6.97 19.73
N CYS A 3 -1.22 -7.50 18.61
CA CYS A 3 -1.04 -6.71 17.40
C CYS A 3 -2.41 -6.17 17.02
N SER A 4 -2.69 -4.91 17.34
CA SER A 4 -3.88 -4.24 16.84
C SER A 4 -3.77 -4.30 15.32
N ASN A 5 -4.76 -4.92 14.68
CA ASN A 5 -4.73 -5.17 13.26
C ASN A 5 -5.20 -3.88 12.57
N ASP A 6 -4.35 -2.84 12.58
CA ASP A 6 -4.67 -1.48 12.12
C ASP A 6 -4.77 -1.34 10.59
N TRP A 7 -5.01 -2.47 9.92
CA TRP A 7 -5.19 -2.57 8.48
C TRP A 7 -6.55 -2.03 8.06
N LYS A 8 -6.50 -1.10 7.11
CA LYS A 8 -7.66 -0.57 6.39
C LYS A 8 -7.73 -1.23 5.02
N THR A 9 -8.87 -1.83 4.71
CA THR A 9 -9.12 -2.48 3.42
C THR A 9 -9.60 -1.46 2.40
N ILE A 10 -9.13 -1.53 1.16
CA ILE A 10 -9.58 -0.60 0.11
C ILE A 10 -11.10 -0.70 -0.11
N GLU A 11 -11.65 -1.92 -0.05
CA GLU A 11 -13.07 -2.18 -0.30
C GLU A 11 -13.99 -1.55 0.76
N LYS A 12 -13.61 -1.55 2.04
CA LYS A 12 -14.46 -1.01 3.12
C LYS A 12 -14.07 0.39 3.57
N ASP A 13 -12.77 0.66 3.64
CA ASP A 13 -12.20 1.85 4.26
C ASP A 13 -11.74 2.88 3.21
N GLY A 14 -11.73 2.49 1.94
CA GLY A 14 -11.37 3.35 0.82
C GLY A 14 -9.87 3.53 0.64
N LEU A 15 -9.53 4.50 -0.22
CA LEU A 15 -8.16 4.86 -0.54
C LEU A 15 -7.56 5.72 0.59
N PRO A 16 -6.25 5.60 0.85
CA PRO A 16 -5.61 6.43 1.85
C PRO A 16 -5.56 7.91 1.44
N PRO A 17 -5.24 8.83 2.37
CA PRO A 17 -5.04 10.23 2.04
C PRO A 17 -3.86 10.41 1.07
N VAL A 18 -4.04 11.30 0.09
CA VAL A 18 -3.00 11.66 -0.89
C VAL A 18 -1.81 12.30 -0.15
N GLY A 19 -0.59 11.92 -0.52
CA GLY A 19 0.65 12.35 0.12
C GLY A 19 1.11 11.47 1.28
N SER A 20 0.36 10.44 1.64
CA SER A 20 0.70 9.57 2.78
C SER A 20 1.79 8.55 2.44
N CYS A 21 2.63 8.24 3.43
CA CYS A 21 3.60 7.15 3.39
C CYS A 21 3.07 5.99 4.24
N LEU A 22 2.92 4.80 3.64
CA LEU A 22 2.09 3.71 4.17
C LEU A 22 2.72 2.35 3.92
N ILE A 23 2.33 1.34 4.68
CA ILE A 23 2.56 -0.07 4.34
C ILE A 23 1.33 -0.59 3.60
N VAL A 24 1.53 -1.35 2.52
CA VAL A 24 0.44 -1.93 1.72
C VAL A 24 0.51 -3.44 1.63
N THR A 25 -0.68 -4.05 1.58
CA THR A 25 -0.84 -5.44 1.17
C THR A 25 -1.31 -5.45 -0.27
N ILE A 26 -0.59 -6.21 -1.10
CA ILE A 26 -0.92 -6.39 -2.51
C ILE A 26 -1.41 -7.81 -2.75
N LYS A 27 -2.26 -7.99 -3.74
CA LYS A 27 -2.58 -9.29 -4.30
C LYS A 27 -1.97 -9.38 -5.68
N ASN A 28 -1.11 -10.37 -5.88
CA ASN A 28 -0.39 -10.57 -7.13
C ASN A 28 -1.18 -11.48 -8.08
N HIS A 29 -1.48 -11.02 -9.29
CA HIS A 29 -2.24 -11.78 -10.28
C HIS A 29 -1.41 -12.92 -10.92
N GLY A 30 -0.09 -12.74 -11.07
CA GLY A 30 0.80 -13.68 -11.75
C GLY A 30 1.13 -14.96 -10.98
N TYR A 31 0.97 -14.98 -9.65
CA TYR A 31 1.33 -16.11 -8.78
C TYR A 31 0.15 -16.71 -8.02
N GLY A 32 -1.01 -16.81 -8.68
CA GLY A 32 -2.20 -17.45 -8.11
C GLY A 32 -2.92 -16.61 -7.04
N GLY A 33 -2.80 -15.27 -7.10
CA GLY A 33 -3.56 -14.39 -6.23
C GLY A 33 -3.06 -14.33 -4.79
N ARG A 34 -1.82 -14.75 -4.53
CA ARG A 34 -1.24 -14.66 -3.17
C ARG A 34 -1.17 -13.21 -2.73
N ARG A 35 -1.55 -12.99 -1.46
CA ARG A 35 -1.40 -11.69 -0.80
C ARG A 35 0.02 -11.58 -0.28
N GLU A 36 0.66 -10.46 -0.58
CA GLU A 36 2.03 -10.16 -0.18
C GLU A 36 2.06 -8.82 0.54
N LEU A 37 2.70 -8.80 1.71
CA LEU A 37 3.02 -7.56 2.40
C LEU A 37 4.21 -6.90 1.70
N ARG A 38 4.11 -5.60 1.40
CA ARG A 38 5.16 -4.82 0.75
C ARG A 38 5.60 -3.64 1.62
N TYR A 39 6.83 -3.21 1.40
CA TYR A 39 7.54 -2.08 2.02
C TYR A 39 6.81 -0.73 1.87
N PRO A 40 7.26 0.34 2.56
CA PRO A 40 6.65 1.67 2.48
C PRO A 40 6.47 2.18 1.05
N VAL A 41 5.26 2.63 0.75
CA VAL A 41 4.86 3.28 -0.51
C VAL A 41 4.30 4.67 -0.23
N HIS A 42 4.37 5.54 -1.24
CA HIS A 42 3.68 6.83 -1.24
C HIS A 42 2.43 6.76 -2.11
N TYR A 43 1.30 7.22 -1.60
CA TYR A 43 0.08 7.38 -2.40
C TYR A 43 0.01 8.79 -2.97
N LEU A 44 0.28 8.95 -4.27
CA LEU A 44 0.47 10.25 -4.92
C LEU A 44 -0.35 10.35 -6.21
N GLU A 45 -0.56 11.58 -6.67
CA GLU A 45 -1.10 11.84 -8.01
C GLU A 45 -0.13 11.33 -9.09
N LYS A 46 -0.68 10.77 -10.16
CA LYS A 46 0.11 10.25 -11.28
C LYS A 46 0.72 11.42 -12.07
N ASN A 47 2.01 11.30 -12.38
CA ASN A 47 2.75 12.37 -13.09
C ASN A 47 2.31 12.58 -14.56
N TYR A 48 1.80 11.55 -15.24
CA TYR A 48 1.57 11.56 -16.69
C TYR A 48 0.16 11.13 -17.11
N ALA A 49 -0.74 10.93 -16.15
CA ALA A 49 -2.12 10.54 -16.39
C ALA A 49 -3.00 11.02 -15.23
N PRO A 50 -4.30 11.26 -15.44
CA PRO A 50 -5.20 11.56 -14.35
C PRO A 50 -5.31 10.37 -13.38
N GLY A 51 -5.47 10.68 -12.09
CA GLY A 51 -5.67 9.71 -11.02
C GLY A 51 -4.45 9.56 -10.11
N TYR A 52 -4.48 8.52 -9.27
CA TYR A 52 -3.49 8.32 -8.22
C TYR A 52 -2.84 6.94 -8.33
N ALA A 53 -1.62 6.82 -7.81
CA ALA A 53 -0.84 5.59 -7.81
C ALA A 53 -0.03 5.44 -6.52
N PHE A 54 0.40 4.20 -6.28
CA PHE A 54 1.27 3.84 -5.18
C PHE A 54 2.72 3.73 -5.68
N TYR A 55 3.57 4.64 -5.23
CA TYR A 55 4.97 4.73 -5.63
C TYR A 55 5.89 4.12 -4.58
N MET A 56 6.77 3.22 -4.99
CA MET A 56 7.89 2.75 -4.18
C MET A 56 9.18 3.28 -4.78
N ASN A 57 9.96 4.03 -3.99
CA ASN A 57 11.21 4.65 -4.44
C ASN A 57 11.07 5.46 -5.75
N GLY A 58 9.98 6.22 -5.89
CA GLY A 58 9.72 7.05 -7.07
C GLY A 58 9.31 6.28 -8.34
N THR A 59 9.17 4.95 -8.27
CA THR A 59 8.69 4.13 -9.37
C THR A 59 7.26 3.68 -9.09
N ASP A 60 6.39 3.77 -10.11
CA ASP A 60 5.07 3.16 -10.07
C ASP A 60 5.26 1.64 -10.20
N ILE A 61 5.16 0.94 -9.08
CA ILE A 61 5.47 -0.49 -9.00
C ILE A 61 4.23 -1.37 -8.97
N LEU A 62 3.04 -0.79 -8.83
CA LEU A 62 1.79 -1.52 -8.67
C LEU A 62 0.92 -1.32 -9.91
N LEU A 63 1.40 -1.89 -11.02
CA LEU A 63 0.65 -1.93 -12.26
C LEU A 63 -0.62 -2.79 -12.07
N PRO A 64 -1.83 -2.24 -12.33
CA PRO A 64 -3.10 -2.95 -12.08
C PRO A 64 -3.22 -4.30 -12.79
N GLU A 65 -2.54 -4.45 -13.93
CA GLU A 65 -2.50 -5.69 -14.71
C GLU A 65 -1.84 -6.85 -13.93
N TYR A 66 -0.84 -6.54 -13.09
CA TYR A 66 -0.02 -7.53 -12.40
C TYR A 66 -0.33 -7.64 -10.90
N SER A 67 -0.82 -6.56 -10.29
CA SER A 67 -1.09 -6.51 -8.86
C SER A 67 -2.13 -5.47 -8.48
N GLU A 68 -2.92 -5.77 -7.45
CA GLU A 68 -3.87 -4.84 -6.85
C GLU A 68 -3.54 -4.59 -5.37
N VAL A 69 -3.61 -3.33 -4.92
CA VAL A 69 -3.57 -3.00 -3.49
C VAL A 69 -4.92 -3.34 -2.88
N VAL A 70 -4.91 -4.17 -1.83
CA VAL A 70 -6.15 -4.62 -1.17
C VAL A 70 -6.33 -4.04 0.22
N ALA A 71 -5.23 -3.67 0.88
CA ALA A 71 -5.24 -3.04 2.20
C ALA A 71 -4.00 -2.17 2.41
N TRP A 72 -4.11 -1.22 3.33
CA TRP A 72 -3.05 -0.31 3.74
C TRP A 72 -3.09 -0.06 5.24
N MET A 73 -1.97 0.37 5.79
CA MET A 73 -1.87 0.89 7.15
C MET A 73 -0.83 2.00 7.21
N ASP A 74 -0.94 2.85 8.22
CA ASP A 74 0.09 3.85 8.50
C ASP A 74 1.41 3.16 8.86
N ILE A 75 2.54 3.82 8.58
CA ILE A 75 3.84 3.28 8.97
C ILE A 75 3.89 3.14 10.49
N PRO A 76 4.21 1.94 11.03
CA PRO A 76 4.34 1.72 12.45
C PRO A 76 5.34 2.69 13.08
N MET A 77 5.14 3.03 14.34
CA MET A 77 6.13 3.81 15.08
C MET A 77 7.50 3.13 15.01
N PRO A 78 8.59 3.90 14.82
CA PRO A 78 9.94 3.35 14.86
C PRO A 78 10.18 2.56 16.14
N TYR A 79 10.98 1.49 16.05
CA TYR A 79 11.47 0.82 17.25
C TYR A 79 12.35 1.78 18.06
N ASP A 80 12.02 1.96 19.34
CA ASP A 80 12.66 2.89 20.27
C ASP A 80 13.84 2.28 21.03
N GLY A 81 14.05 0.96 20.94
CA GLY A 81 15.24 0.31 21.47
C GLY A 81 15.14 -0.18 22.92
N GLU A 82 13.97 -0.11 23.55
CA GLU A 82 13.72 -0.66 24.89
C GLU A 82 13.23 -2.11 24.86
#